data_AF-A0A0D2MJ65-F1
#
_entry.id   AF-A0A0D2MJ65-F1
#
_cell.length_a   1.000
_cell.length_b   1.000
_cell.length_c   1.000
_cell.angle_alpha   90.00
_cell.angle_beta   90.00
_cell.angle_gamma   90.00
#
_symmetry.space_group_name_H-M   'P 1'
#
loop_
_entity.id
_entity.type
_entity.pdbx_description
1 polymer ?
#
loop_
_entity_poly.entity_id
_entity_poly.type
_entity_poly.pdbx_seq_one_letter_code
_entity_poly.pdbx_strand_id
1 'polypeptide(L)'
;MWVAVHSSLDVMVENERLIMEFETDAFGPVVMVAIGACDVGTVQPLVKEGARVTKGDEAAVFEFGGSIMATVFRPGSIEFDEDLLQHTSRRCETRALLGTSLGRATRPVGAPAGRAVQ
;
A
#
# COMPACT_ATOMS: atom_id res chain seq x y z
N MET A 1 10.66 -8.86 10.77
CA MET A 1 9.39 -8.30 10.26
C MET A 1 8.19 -9.13 10.67
N TRP A 2 8.00 -10.36 10.15
CA TRP A 2 6.86 -11.23 10.51
C TRP A 2 6.68 -11.41 12.02
N VAL A 3 7.80 -11.58 12.74
CA VAL A 3 7.83 -11.67 14.21
C VAL A 3 7.32 -10.38 14.88
N ALA A 4 7.59 -9.20 14.32
CA ALA A 4 7.19 -7.91 14.91
C ALA A 4 5.67 -7.67 14.77
N VAL A 5 5.11 -7.92 13.59
CA VAL A 5 3.65 -7.82 13.34
C VAL A 5 2.82 -8.87 14.08
N HIS A 6 3.45 -9.97 14.52
CA HIS A 6 2.80 -11.02 15.33
C HIS A 6 3.29 -11.03 16.78
N SER A 7 3.99 -9.98 17.21
CA SER A 7 4.39 -9.80 18.61
C SER A 7 3.30 -9.06 19.40
N SER A 8 3.51 -8.90 20.70
CA SER A 8 2.65 -8.07 21.55
C SER A 8 2.84 -6.57 21.31
N LEU A 9 3.76 -6.15 20.44
CA LEU A 9 4.01 -4.76 20.09
C LEU A 9 3.11 -4.36 18.92
N ASP A 10 2.35 -3.26 19.06
CA ASP A 10 1.51 -2.73 18.01
C ASP A 10 2.31 -1.82 17.07
N VAL A 11 3.29 -2.41 16.39
CA VAL A 11 4.22 -1.69 15.49
C VAL A 11 3.51 -0.98 14.33
N MET A 12 2.28 -1.38 14.02
CA MET A 12 1.47 -0.76 12.96
C MET A 12 0.88 0.59 13.38
N VAL A 13 0.67 0.77 14.69
CA VAL A 13 0.02 1.97 15.27
C VAL A 13 1.04 2.86 15.97
N GLU A 14 2.02 2.27 16.65
CA GLU A 14 3.01 2.98 17.47
C GLU A 14 4.14 3.59 16.64
N ASN A 15 4.50 2.99 15.50
CA ASN A 15 5.58 3.51 14.66
C ASN A 15 5.16 4.76 13.89
N GLU A 16 6.15 5.60 13.59
CA GLU A 16 5.97 6.72 12.68
C GLU A 16 5.47 6.22 11.32
N ARG A 17 4.50 6.93 10.77
CA ARG A 17 3.83 6.54 9.53
C ARG A 17 3.52 7.74 8.66
N LEU A 18 3.61 7.53 7.36
CA LEU A 18 3.15 8.45 6.33
C LEU A 18 1.94 7.84 5.64
N ILE A 19 0.83 8.58 5.64
CA ILE A 19 -0.40 8.22 4.94
C ILE A 19 -0.46 9.07 3.68
N MET A 20 -0.61 8.43 2.53
CA MET A 20 -0.78 9.07 1.23
C MET A 20 -2.06 8.57 0.59
N GLU A 21 -2.93 9.49 0.22
CA GLU A 21 -4.17 9.19 -0.49
C GLU A 21 -4.00 9.51 -1.98
N PHE A 22 -4.40 8.58 -2.83
CA PHE A 22 -4.31 8.69 -4.28
C PHE A 22 -5.69 8.54 -4.90
N GLU A 23 -6.09 9.56 -5.66
CA GLU A 23 -7.22 9.47 -6.58
C GLU A 23 -6.74 8.84 -7.89
N THR A 24 -7.17 7.61 -8.17
CA THR A 24 -6.75 6.88 -9.37
C THR A 24 -7.93 6.62 -10.31
N ASP A 25 -7.69 6.75 -11.62
CA ASP A 25 -8.74 6.53 -12.63
C ASP A 25 -9.22 5.07 -12.69
N ALA A 26 -8.32 4.12 -12.38
CA ALA A 26 -8.58 2.69 -12.50
C ALA A 26 -9.12 2.07 -11.20
N PHE A 27 -8.53 2.40 -10.06
CA PHE A 27 -8.88 1.79 -8.76
C PHE A 27 -9.76 2.70 -7.89
N GLY A 28 -10.03 3.93 -8.33
CA GLY A 28 -10.64 4.97 -7.49
C GLY A 28 -9.67 5.40 -6.38
N PRO A 29 -10.18 5.76 -5.20
CA PRO A 29 -9.35 6.12 -4.05
C PRO A 29 -8.54 4.93 -3.54
N VAL A 30 -7.24 5.14 -3.39
CA VAL A 30 -6.27 4.19 -2.87
C VAL A 30 -5.49 4.88 -1.76
N VAL A 31 -5.32 4.21 -0.62
CA VAL A 31 -4.53 4.74 0.49
C VAL A 31 -3.26 3.92 0.64
N MET A 32 -2.11 4.57 0.62
CA MET A 32 -0.83 3.94 0.93
C MET A 32 -0.38 4.41 2.31
N VAL A 33 -0.08 3.45 3.18
CA VAL A 33 0.43 3.69 4.51
C VAL A 33 1.84 3.11 4.57
N ALA A 34 2.82 4.00 4.65
CA ALA A 34 4.21 3.64 4.82
C ALA A 34 4.55 3.76 6.31
N ILE A 35 5.00 2.66 6.92
CA ILE A 35 5.21 2.50 8.36
C ILE A 35 6.68 2.19 8.61
N GLY A 36 7.32 3.02 9.43
CA GLY A 36 8.72 2.86 9.83
C GLY A 36 8.97 1.62 10.69
N ALA A 37 10.24 1.29 10.91
CA ALA A 37 10.67 0.29 11.89
C ALA A 37 11.03 0.93 13.23
N CYS A 38 11.06 0.11 14.29
CA CYS A 38 11.60 0.51 15.58
C CYS A 38 13.09 0.84 15.47
N ASP A 39 13.53 1.86 16.20
CA ASP A 39 14.90 2.39 16.35
C ASP A 39 15.48 3.20 15.19
N VAL A 40 15.08 3.00 13.94
CA VAL A 40 15.46 3.87 12.81
C VAL A 40 14.46 3.64 11.66
N GLY A 41 13.80 4.69 11.17
CA GLY A 41 12.76 4.49 10.16
C GLY A 41 11.83 5.66 9.89
N THR A 42 12.33 6.91 9.84
CA THR A 42 11.50 8.05 9.39
C THR A 42 10.96 7.76 7.99
N VAL A 43 9.72 8.17 7.73
CA VAL A 43 9.14 8.08 6.38
C VAL A 43 8.95 9.48 5.84
N GLN A 44 9.64 9.81 4.74
CA GLN A 44 9.56 11.13 4.14
C GLN A 44 8.84 11.08 2.79
N PRO A 45 7.82 11.94 2.57
CA PRO A 45 7.22 12.10 1.25
C PRO A 45 8.21 12.77 0.29
N LEU A 46 8.35 12.21 -0.91
CA LEU A 46 9.13 12.80 -2.00
C LEU A 46 8.26 13.64 -2.96
N VAL A 47 6.95 13.48 -2.85
CA VAL A 47 5.96 14.20 -3.65
C VAL A 47 5.20 15.20 -2.80
N LYS A 48 4.77 16.30 -3.42
CA LYS A 48 3.94 17.31 -2.76
C LYS A 48 2.46 16.95 -2.88
N GLU A 49 1.67 17.37 -1.90
CA GLU A 49 0.23 17.27 -1.96
C GLU A 49 -0.31 17.93 -3.26
N GLY A 50 -1.25 17.26 -3.91
CA GLY A 50 -1.82 17.69 -5.19
C GLY A 50 -0.93 17.44 -6.43
N ALA A 51 0.28 16.91 -6.27
CA ALA A 51 1.11 16.51 -7.41
C ALA A 51 0.49 15.31 -8.13
N ARG A 52 0.55 15.33 -9.47
CA ARG A 52 0.18 14.18 -10.28
C ARG A 52 1.34 13.20 -10.31
N VAL A 53 1.09 11.98 -9.85
CA VAL A 53 2.06 10.87 -9.87
C VAL A 53 1.60 9.77 -10.82
N THR A 54 2.55 9.02 -11.34
CA THR A 54 2.33 7.86 -12.20
C THR A 54 2.85 6.58 -11.55
N LYS A 55 2.34 5.43 -11.99
CA LYS A 55 2.78 4.14 -11.45
C LYS A 55 4.28 3.96 -11.73
N GLY A 56 5.06 3.83 -10.66
CA GLY A 56 6.51 3.68 -10.73
C GLY A 56 7.28 4.92 -10.28
N ASP A 57 6.60 6.05 -10.06
CA ASP A 57 7.23 7.24 -9.49
C ASP A 57 7.57 7.03 -8.01
N GLU A 58 8.66 7.66 -7.58
CA GLU A 58 9.11 7.65 -6.19
C GLU A 58 8.23 8.59 -5.34
N ALA A 59 7.27 8.03 -4.61
CA ALA A 59 6.33 8.80 -3.80
C ALA A 59 6.85 9.10 -2.38
N ALA A 60 7.60 8.18 -1.79
CA ALA A 60 8.14 8.29 -0.44
C ALA A 60 9.40 7.46 -0.29
N VAL A 61 10.23 7.84 0.68
CA VAL A 61 11.45 7.12 1.05
C VAL A 61 11.42 6.73 2.52
N PHE A 62 11.94 5.55 2.82
CA PHE A 62 12.19 5.09 4.18
C PHE A 62 13.65 5.38 4.54
N GLU A 63 13.88 6.14 5.60
CA GLU A 63 15.21 6.38 6.12
C GLU A 63 15.66 5.18 6.98
N PHE A 64 16.67 4.43 6.51
CA PHE A 64 17.39 3.35 7.20
C PHE A 64 16.53 2.43 8.09
N GLY A 65 16.19 1.23 7.61
CA GLY A 65 15.47 0.23 8.41
C GLY A 65 14.44 -0.52 7.58
N GLY A 66 14.15 -1.76 7.93
CA GLY A 66 13.14 -2.57 7.22
C GLY A 66 11.76 -1.96 7.38
N SER A 67 11.08 -1.65 6.28
CA SER A 67 9.87 -0.84 6.27
C SER A 67 8.63 -1.62 5.86
N ILE A 68 7.51 -1.39 6.56
CA ILE A 68 6.21 -1.95 6.18
C ILE A 68 5.51 -0.94 5.28
N MET A 69 4.92 -1.42 4.20
CA MET A 69 4.01 -0.61 3.39
C MET A 69 2.71 -1.38 3.19
N ALA A 70 1.61 -0.72 3.49
CA ALA A 70 0.26 -1.23 3.27
C ALA A 70 -0.44 -0.37 2.23
N THR A 71 -1.04 -1.02 1.24
CA THR A 71 -1.88 -0.35 0.23
C THR A 71 -3.31 -0.83 0.37
N VAL A 72 -4.23 0.10 0.63
CA VAL A 72 -5.63 -0.17 0.88
C VAL A 72 -6.44 0.26 -0.32
N PHE A 73 -7.28 -0.66 -0.78
CA PHE A 73 -8.19 -0.47 -1.91
C PHE A 73 -9.62 -0.50 -1.41
N ARG A 74 -10.53 0.24 -2.06
CA ARG A 74 -11.95 0.08 -1.80
C ARG A 74 -12.43 -1.32 -2.15
N PRO A 75 -13.40 -1.88 -1.39
CA PRO A 75 -13.99 -3.17 -1.74
C PRO A 75 -14.44 -3.21 -3.20
N GLY A 76 -13.98 -4.23 -3.91
CA GLY A 76 -14.33 -4.46 -5.31
C GLY A 76 -13.66 -3.54 -6.32
N SER A 77 -12.65 -2.73 -5.95
CA SER A 77 -11.88 -1.93 -6.92
C SER A 77 -10.67 -2.66 -7.51
N ILE A 78 -10.24 -3.75 -6.86
CA ILE A 78 -9.15 -4.63 -7.30
C ILE A 78 -9.58 -6.09 -7.23
N GLU A 79 -9.18 -6.85 -8.23
CA GLU A 79 -9.18 -8.32 -8.24
C GLU A 79 -7.74 -8.77 -8.04
N PHE A 80 -7.47 -9.44 -6.92
CA PHE A 80 -6.12 -9.94 -6.60
C PHE A 80 -5.81 -11.18 -7.42
N ASP A 81 -4.52 -11.37 -7.72
CA ASP A 81 -4.07 -12.57 -8.41
C ASP A 81 -4.32 -13.82 -7.54
N GLU A 82 -4.68 -14.92 -8.19
CA GLU A 82 -5.16 -16.15 -7.54
C GLU A 82 -4.11 -16.78 -6.61
N ASP A 83 -2.83 -16.67 -6.96
CA ASP A 83 -1.72 -17.17 -6.12
C ASP A 83 -1.65 -16.44 -4.77
N LEU A 84 -1.90 -15.13 -4.75
CA LEU A 84 -1.98 -14.35 -3.52
C LEU A 84 -3.13 -14.80 -2.63
N LEU A 85 -4.30 -15.08 -3.20
CA LEU A 85 -5.46 -15.58 -2.45
C LEU A 85 -5.16 -16.96 -1.84
N GLN A 86 -4.55 -17.84 -2.61
CA GLN A 86 -4.15 -19.17 -2.15
C GLN A 86 -3.10 -19.11 -1.04
N HIS A 87 -2.04 -18.32 -1.21
CA HIS A 87 -1.01 -18.16 -0.18
C HIS A 87 -1.58 -17.53 1.10
N THR A 88 -2.43 -16.52 0.96
CA THR A 88 -3.11 -15.87 2.09
C THR A 88 -3.98 -16.85 2.87
N SER A 89 -4.76 -17.70 2.17
CA SER A 89 -5.60 -18.72 2.81
C SER A 89 -4.80 -19.72 3.67
N ARG A 90 -3.53 -19.93 3.30
CA ARG A 90 -2.58 -20.81 4.02
C ARG A 90 -1.69 -20.05 5.01
N ARG A 91 -1.91 -18.74 5.18
CA ARG A 91 -1.05 -17.85 5.99
C ARG A 91 0.42 -17.89 5.56
N CYS A 92 0.65 -18.08 4.26
CA CYS A 92 1.97 -18.11 3.67
C CYS A 92 2.32 -16.72 3.12
N GLU A 93 3.52 -16.24 3.43
CA GLU A 93 4.05 -15.02 2.83
C GLU A 93 4.36 -15.26 1.35
N THR A 94 4.01 -14.30 0.49
CA THR A 94 4.34 -14.33 -0.93
C THR A 94 5.55 -13.44 -1.19
N ARG A 95 6.62 -14.01 -1.75
CA ARG A 95 7.74 -13.24 -2.28
C ARG A 95 7.35 -12.61 -3.62
N ALA A 96 7.11 -11.32 -3.64
CA ALA A 96 6.90 -10.54 -4.86
C ALA A 96 8.22 -9.87 -5.31
N LEU A 97 8.50 -9.86 -6.62
CA LEU A 97 9.60 -9.12 -7.22
C LEU A 97 9.08 -7.83 -7.85
N LEU A 98 9.97 -6.89 -8.17
CA LEU A 98 9.58 -5.71 -8.92
C LEU A 98 8.96 -6.12 -10.27
N GLY A 99 7.76 -5.61 -10.53
CA GLY A 99 6.99 -5.96 -11.74
C GLY A 99 6.13 -7.21 -11.61
N THR A 100 6.19 -7.95 -10.49
CA THR A 100 5.21 -9.00 -10.20
C THR A 100 3.81 -8.39 -10.16
N SER A 101 2.88 -9.01 -10.90
CA SER A 101 1.47 -8.66 -10.81
C SER A 101 0.95 -9.04 -9.43
N LEU A 102 0.14 -8.17 -8.84
CA LEU A 102 -0.55 -8.44 -7.57
C LEU A 102 -2.07 -8.43 -7.75
N GLY A 103 -2.55 -8.15 -8.95
CA GLY A 103 -3.95 -7.95 -9.24
C GLY A 103 -4.20 -6.88 -10.28
N ARG A 104 -5.48 -6.72 -10.63
CA ARG A 104 -5.95 -5.82 -11.68
C ARG A 104 -7.14 -5.01 -11.21
N ALA A 105 -7.27 -3.80 -11.74
CA ALA A 105 -8.46 -2.99 -11.50
C ALA A 105 -9.69 -3.70 -12.08
N THR A 106 -10.76 -3.75 -11.30
CA THR A 106 -12.05 -4.32 -11.73
C THR A 106 -12.84 -3.37 -12.62
N ARG A 107 -12.51 -2.07 -12.57
CA ARG A 107 -13.15 -1.04 -13.38
C ARG A 107 -12.32 -0.76 -14.64
N PRO A 108 -12.96 -0.58 -15.80
CA PRO A 108 -12.27 -0.09 -16.99
C PRO A 108 -11.78 1.35 -16.76
N VAL A 109 -10.56 1.62 -17.21
CA VAL A 109 -9.92 2.94 -17.17
C VAL A 109 -10.84 3.95 -17.89
N GLY A 110 -11.35 4.95 -17.17
CA GLY A 110 -12.24 5.99 -17.71
C GLY A 110 -13.70 5.95 -17.23
N ALA A 111 -14.09 5.01 -16.36
CA ALA A 111 -15.42 5.04 -15.73
C ALA A 111 -15.46 6.11 -14.60
N PRO A 112 -16.41 7.07 -14.61
CA PRO A 112 -16.41 8.22 -13.69
C PRO A 112 -16.32 7.78 -12.22
N ALA A 113 -15.37 8.36 -11.48
CA ALA A 113 -15.18 8.11 -10.07
C ALA A 113 -16.46 8.47 -9.30
N GLY A 114 -17.05 7.48 -8.66
CA GLY A 114 -18.22 7.67 -7.80
C GLY A 114 -17.85 8.56 -6.63
N ARG A 115 -18.64 9.63 -6.45
CA ARG A 115 -18.51 10.68 -5.43
C ARG A 115 -18.32 10.07 -4.03
N ALA A 116 -17.21 10.39 -3.36
CA ALA A 116 -16.99 10.05 -1.96
C ALA A 116 -17.81 10.98 -1.05
N VAL A 117 -18.51 10.38 -0.09
CA VAL A 117 -19.14 11.03 1.06
C VAL A 117 -18.14 10.95 2.22
N GLN A 118 -18.11 12.01 3.03
CA GLN A 118 -17.14 12.36 4.10
C GLN A 118 -16.73 11.20 5.01
#